data_AF-A0A7J4NFH5-F1
#
_entry.id   AF-A0A7J4NFH5-F1
#
_cell.length_a   1.000
_cell.length_b   1.000
_cell.length_c   1.000
_cell.angle_alpha   90.00
_cell.angle_beta   90.00
_cell.angle_gamma   90.00
#
_symmetry.space_group_name_H-M   'P 1'
#
loop_
_entity.id
_entity.type
_entity.pdbx_description
1 polymer ?
#
loop_
_entity_poly.entity_id
_entity_poly.type
_entity_poly.pdbx_seq_one_letter_code
_entity_poly.pdbx_strand_id
1 'polypeptide(L)' 'LRNIGGKDSVEALAAAFDSKSALLKHEIAYVMGQMQDAHAVPFLISRLSDNEEDVMVRHEAAEAL' A
#
# COMPACT_ATOMS: atom_id res chain seq x y z
N LEU A 1 -0.11 12.65 4.68
CA LEU A 1 -0.11 12.17 3.28
C LEU A 1 -1.51 11.75 2.83
N ARG A 2 -2.19 10.82 3.53
CA ARG A 2 -3.57 10.39 3.21
C ARG A 2 -4.54 11.51 2.77
N ASN A 3 -4.78 12.49 3.64
CA ASN A 3 -5.76 13.55 3.37
C ASN A 3 -5.28 14.60 2.34
N ILE A 4 -3.99 14.59 1.98
CA ILE A 4 -3.44 15.46 0.93
C ILE A 4 -3.69 14.80 -0.43
N GLY A 5 -3.55 13.47 -0.52
CA GLY A 5 -3.77 12.73 -1.76
C GLY A 5 -2.70 13.01 -2.82
N GLY A 6 -2.93 12.48 -4.01
CA GLY A 6 -2.12 12.76 -5.18
C GLY A 6 -0.83 11.95 -5.26
N LYS A 7 -0.23 11.98 -6.46
CA LYS A 7 0.94 11.20 -6.84
C LYS A 7 2.08 11.26 -5.82
N ASP A 8 2.51 12.45 -5.41
CA ASP A 8 3.65 12.60 -4.50
C ASP A 8 3.37 11.98 -3.11
N SER A 9 2.13 12.08 -2.61
CA SER A 9 1.74 11.43 -1.35
C SER A 9 1.73 9.91 -1.48
N VAL A 10 1.26 9.39 -2.61
CA VAL A 10 1.25 7.95 -2.90
C VAL A 10 2.69 7.42 -3.00
N GLU A 11 3.56 8.08 -3.75
CA GLU A 11 4.96 7.68 -3.91
C GLU A 11 5.72 7.71 -2.57
N ALA A 12 5.50 8.75 -1.75
CA ALA A 12 6.11 8.85 -0.43
C ALA A 12 5.63 7.73 0.52
N LEU A 13 4.34 7.36 0.47
CA LEU A 13 3.81 6.22 1.23
C LEU A 13 4.35 4.88 0.69
N ALA A 14 4.45 4.74 -0.63
CA ALA A 14 4.95 3.53 -1.28
C ALA A 14 6.39 3.20 -0.87
N ALA A 15 7.23 4.21 -0.65
CA ALA A 15 8.60 4.01 -0.15
C ALA A 15 8.66 3.28 1.21
N ALA A 16 7.59 3.33 2.02
CA ALA A 16 7.52 2.61 3.28
C ALA A 16 7.27 1.09 3.11
N PHE A 17 6.96 0.61 1.91
CA PHE A 17 6.87 -0.83 1.62
C PHE A 17 8.22 -1.57 1.70
N ASP A 18 9.35 -0.85 1.76
CA ASP A 18 10.68 -1.43 2.01
C ASP A 18 10.94 -1.71 3.51
N SER A 19 9.97 -1.38 4.38
CA SER A 19 10.08 -1.66 5.80
C SER A 19 10.07 -3.16 6.11
N LYS A 20 10.83 -3.56 7.13
CA LYS A 20 10.77 -4.92 7.69
C LYS A 20 9.52 -5.20 8.52
N SER A 21 8.74 -4.17 8.85
CA SER A 21 7.52 -4.32 9.65
C SER A 21 6.33 -4.64 8.77
N ALA A 22 5.83 -5.89 8.84
CA ALA A 22 4.59 -6.28 8.16
C ALA A 22 3.39 -5.41 8.59
N LEU A 23 3.32 -5.03 9.87
CA LEU A 23 2.26 -4.16 10.38
C LEU A 23 2.28 -2.77 9.74
N LEU A 24 3.47 -2.17 9.58
CA LEU A 24 3.57 -0.88 8.89
C LEU A 24 3.14 -1.01 7.43
N LYS A 25 3.62 -2.04 6.72
CA LYS A 25 3.27 -2.27 5.31
C LYS A 25 1.76 -2.47 5.13
N HIS A 26 1.12 -3.19 6.03
CA HIS A 26 -0.33 -3.33 6.08
C HIS A 26 -1.02 -1.96 6.23
N GLU A 27 -0.60 -1.16 7.22
CA GLU A 27 -1.18 0.19 7.41
C GLU A 27 -1.00 1.09 6.17
N ILE A 28 0.12 0.96 5.44
CA ILE A 28 0.32 1.67 4.17
C ILE A 28 -0.69 1.23 3.11
N ALA A 29 -0.91 -0.09 2.94
CA ALA A 29 -1.89 -0.60 2.01
C ALA A 29 -3.31 -0.13 2.38
N TYR A 30 -3.68 -0.19 3.66
CA TYR A 30 -4.95 0.31 4.18
C TYR A 30 -5.14 1.81 3.86
N VAL A 31 -4.13 2.64 4.18
CA VAL A 31 -4.17 4.07 3.89
C VAL A 31 -4.29 4.35 2.39
N MET A 32 -3.59 3.60 1.54
CA MET A 32 -3.72 3.71 0.08
C MET A 32 -5.13 3.37 -0.39
N GLY A 33 -5.75 2.32 0.16
CA GLY A 33 -7.16 1.99 -0.09
C GLY A 33 -8.09 3.13 0.31
N GLN A 34 -7.88 3.75 1.48
CA GLN A 34 -8.67 4.91 1.92
C GLN A 34 -8.50 6.15 1.02
N MET A 35 -7.33 6.31 0.38
CA MET A 35 -7.07 7.43 -0.52
C MET A 35 -7.87 7.34 -1.82
N GLN A 36 -8.25 6.13 -2.26
CA GLN A 36 -8.97 5.90 -3.52
C GLN A 36 -8.30 6.57 -4.73
N ASP A 37 -6.97 6.65 -4.71
CA ASP A 37 -6.17 7.28 -5.78
C ASP A 37 -5.67 6.20 -6.74
N ALA A 38 -5.99 6.34 -8.03
CA ALA A 38 -5.58 5.38 -9.06
C ALA A 38 -4.05 5.22 -9.18
N HIS A 39 -3.26 6.20 -8.73
CA HIS A 39 -1.80 6.09 -8.69
C HIS A 39 -1.32 5.04 -7.67
N ALA A 40 -2.13 4.65 -6.68
CA ALA A 40 -1.79 3.63 -5.69
C ALA A 40 -1.92 2.20 -6.25
N VAL A 41 -2.75 2.00 -7.27
CA VAL A 41 -3.09 0.68 -7.84
C VAL A 41 -1.86 -0.15 -8.23
N PRO A 42 -0.84 0.39 -8.94
CA PRO A 42 0.35 -0.39 -9.28
C PRO A 42 1.13 -0.89 -8.05
N PHE A 43 1.17 -0.11 -6.97
CA PHE A 43 1.84 -0.49 -5.73
C PHE A 43 1.07 -1.58 -4.98
N LEU A 44 -0.26 -1.45 -4.90
CA LEU A 44 -1.13 -2.45 -4.28
C LEU A 44 -1.08 -3.79 -5.03
N ILE A 45 -1.14 -3.78 -6.37
CA ILE A 45 -0.99 -4.99 -7.20
C ILE A 45 0.37 -5.64 -6.97
N SER A 46 1.44 -4.85 -6.87
CA SER A 46 2.79 -5.35 -6.59
C SER A 46 2.86 -6.09 -5.25
N ARG A 47 2.27 -5.53 -4.18
CA ARG A 47 2.20 -6.20 -2.87
C ARG A 47 1.31 -7.44 -2.89
N LEU A 48 0.14 -7.39 -3.52
CA LEU A 48 -0.76 -8.53 -3.63
C LEU A 48 -0.12 -9.73 -4.35
N SER A 49 0.66 -9.45 -5.39
CA SER A 49 1.28 -10.44 -6.27
C SER A 49 2.58 -11.03 -5.73
N ASP A 50 3.15 -10.45 -4.68
CA ASP A 50 4.39 -10.94 -4.07
C ASP A 50 4.10 -12.16 -3.18
N ASN A 51 4.60 -13.33 -3.57
CA ASN A 51 4.39 -14.58 -2.81
C ASN A 51 5.28 -14.70 -1.57
N GLU A 52 6.31 -13.86 -1.44
CA GLU A 52 7.16 -13.82 -0.25
C GLU A 52 6.72 -12.75 0.76
N GLU A 53 5.76 -11.90 0.39
CA GLU A 53 5.18 -10.91 1.28
C GLU A 53 4.26 -11.54 2.34
N ASP A 54 4.17 -10.89 3.51
CA ASP A 54 3.32 -11.32 4.60
C ASP A 54 1.85 -11.38 4.16
N VAL A 55 1.17 -12.48 4.52
CA VAL A 55 -0.23 -12.75 4.13
C VAL A 55 -1.17 -11.62 4.52
N MET A 56 -0.93 -10.97 5.67
CA MET A 56 -1.75 -9.85 6.14
C MET A 56 -1.60 -8.62 5.25
N VAL A 57 -0.38 -8.32 4.78
CA VAL A 57 -0.12 -7.21 3.85
C VAL A 57 -0.77 -7.49 2.50
N ARG A 58 -0.69 -8.73 2.02
CA ARG A 58 -1.34 -9.15 0.76
C ARG A 58 -2.86 -9.07 0.84
N HIS A 59 -3.44 -9.47 1.98
CA HIS A 59 -4.88 -9.36 2.25
C HIS A 59 -5.34 -7.91 2.19
N GLU A 60 -4.66 -7.01 2.91
CA GLU A 60 -5.01 -5.60 2.91
C GLU A 60 -4.82 -4.95 1.53
N ALA A 61 -3.76 -5.34 0.80
CA ALA A 61 -3.58 -4.89 -0.57
C ALA A 61 -4.71 -5.36 -1.51
N ALA A 62 -5.32 -6.53 -1.26
CA ALA A 62 -6.48 -6.99 -2.00
C ALA A 62 -7.76 -6.25 -1.62
N GLU A 63 -7.96 -5.91 -0.34
CA GLU A 63 -9.13 -5.14 0.11
C GLU A 63 -9.07 -3.67 -0.36
N ALA A 64 -7.86 -3.11 -0.46
CA ALA A 64 -7.62 -1.74 -0.90
C ALA A 64 -7.81 -1.52 -2.41
N LEU A 65 -7.83 -2.59 -3.21
CA LEU A 65 -8.02 -2.58 -4.68
C LEU A 65 -9.50 -2.62 -5.06
#